data_AF-A0A2N9LWW6-F1
#
_entry.id   AF-A0A2N9LWW6-F1
#
_cell.length_a   1.000
_cell.length_b   1.000
_cell.length_c   1.000
_cell.angle_alpha   90.00
_cell.angle_beta   90.00
_cell.angle_gamma   90.00
#
_symmetry.space_group_name_H-M   'P 1'
#
loop_
_entity.id
_entity.type
_entity.pdbx_description
1 polymer ?
#
loop_
_entity_poly.entity_id
_entity_poly.type
_entity_poly.pdbx_seq_one_letter_code
_entity_poly.pdbx_strand_id
1 'polypeptide(L)'
;MRWASGMTLLVVAGVGLFLSPHQVLAQACKDEISMVEASKQALVELTETVKKESLPDFQRLNHQKSVVNKLTVHDSMLGGLVSCLDQAARDTTAPKEQAEEARTQRDAAAKLQEKIQHARAAIKDAQAPKGAKALTEKLELTP
;
A
#
# COMPACT_ATOMS: atom_id res chain seq x y z
N MET A 1 23.73 66.36 -16.08
CA MET A 1 24.58 65.31 -15.48
C MET A 1 23.89 63.97 -15.73
N ARG A 2 24.47 63.13 -16.58
CA ARG A 2 23.88 61.88 -17.10
C ARG A 2 24.77 60.69 -16.71
N TRP A 3 24.09 59.56 -16.54
CA TRP A 3 24.51 58.25 -16.02
C TRP A 3 25.86 57.64 -16.48
N ALA A 4 26.45 56.86 -15.56
CA ALA A 4 27.18 55.61 -15.78
C ALA A 4 27.25 54.87 -14.41
N SER A 5 26.51 53.78 -14.18
CA SER A 5 26.84 52.36 -14.48
C SER A 5 28.15 51.86 -13.85
N GLY A 6 28.06 50.87 -12.96
CA GLY A 6 29.21 50.22 -12.33
C GLY A 6 28.86 49.07 -11.37
N MET A 7 28.36 47.97 -11.95
CA MET A 7 28.31 46.56 -11.50
C MET A 7 28.55 46.21 -10.02
N THR A 8 27.47 45.75 -9.36
CA THR A 8 27.53 44.86 -8.21
C THR A 8 27.69 43.41 -8.70
N LEU A 9 28.84 42.80 -8.47
CA LEU A 9 29.06 41.36 -8.70
C LEU A 9 28.38 40.57 -7.56
N LEU A 10 27.15 40.10 -7.81
CA LEU A 10 26.53 39.05 -7.01
C LEU A 10 27.16 37.71 -7.42
N VAL A 11 28.10 37.24 -6.61
CA VAL A 11 28.53 35.84 -6.63
C VAL A 11 27.36 35.03 -6.07
N VAL A 12 26.48 34.60 -6.96
CA VAL A 12 25.50 33.53 -6.71
C VAL A 12 26.32 32.24 -6.62
N ALA A 13 26.86 31.97 -5.42
CA ALA A 13 27.39 30.66 -5.09
C ALA A 13 26.21 29.70 -5.11
N GLY A 14 26.25 28.79 -6.09
CA GLY A 14 25.17 27.90 -6.44
C GLY A 14 24.59 27.19 -5.22
N VAL A 15 23.29 27.37 -5.03
CA VAL A 15 22.45 26.31 -4.47
C VAL A 15 22.52 25.17 -5.48
N GLY A 16 23.57 24.34 -5.33
CA GLY A 16 23.59 23.02 -5.89
C GLY A 16 22.38 22.31 -5.30
N LEU A 17 21.31 22.27 -6.09
CA LEU A 17 20.22 21.34 -5.93
C LEU A 17 20.84 19.94 -5.95
N PHE A 18 21.32 19.48 -4.80
CA PHE A 18 21.39 18.05 -4.51
C PHE A 18 19.94 17.57 -4.40
N LEU A 19 19.26 17.52 -5.54
CA LEU A 19 18.14 16.63 -5.75
C LEU A 19 18.74 15.25 -5.73
N SER A 20 18.89 14.73 -4.51
CA SER A 20 19.23 13.35 -4.24
C SER A 20 18.44 12.44 -5.18
N PRO A 21 19.08 11.51 -5.91
CA PRO A 21 18.40 10.49 -6.74
C PRO A 21 17.55 9.51 -5.91
N HIS A 22 17.29 9.81 -4.63
CA HIS A 22 16.57 8.98 -3.67
C HIS A 22 15.09 8.72 -4.01
N GLN A 23 14.56 9.35 -5.06
CA GLN A 23 13.13 9.37 -5.35
C GLN A 23 12.71 8.71 -6.66
N VAL A 24 13.55 7.93 -7.35
CA VAL A 24 13.13 7.43 -8.69
C VAL A 24 12.46 6.05 -8.62
N LEU A 25 12.87 5.16 -7.71
CA LEU A 25 12.36 3.77 -7.69
C LEU A 25 11.29 3.49 -6.63
N ALA A 26 11.42 4.01 -5.41
CA ALA A 26 10.29 4.03 -4.47
C ALA A 26 9.11 4.86 -5.02
N GLN A 27 9.38 5.76 -5.97
CA GLN A 27 8.35 6.48 -6.72
C GLN A 27 7.78 5.67 -7.89
N ALA A 28 8.51 4.68 -8.42
CA ALA A 28 7.99 3.81 -9.47
C ALA A 28 6.84 2.93 -8.94
N CYS A 29 6.92 2.46 -7.70
CA CYS A 29 5.86 1.67 -7.06
C CYS A 29 4.79 2.51 -6.36
N LYS A 30 4.81 3.84 -6.55
CA LYS A 30 3.92 4.76 -5.83
C LYS A 30 2.46 4.52 -6.15
N ASP A 31 2.15 4.18 -7.40
CA ASP A 31 0.79 3.90 -7.84
C ASP A 31 0.28 2.62 -7.18
N GLU A 32 1.09 1.56 -7.15
CA GLU A 32 0.78 0.30 -6.47
C GLU A 32 0.59 0.51 -4.95
N ILE A 33 1.46 1.28 -4.31
CA ILE A 33 1.33 1.64 -2.89
C ILE A 33 0.00 2.37 -2.66
N SER A 34 -0.31 3.37 -3.49
CA SER A 34 -1.56 4.12 -3.37
C SER A 34 -2.80 3.24 -3.58
N MET A 35 -2.75 2.30 -4.52
CA MET A 35 -3.83 1.35 -4.77
C MET A 35 -4.02 0.38 -3.59
N VAL A 36 -2.92 -0.15 -3.04
CA VAL A 36 -2.94 -1.03 -1.87
C VAL A 36 -3.52 -0.30 -0.66
N GLU A 37 -3.08 0.93 -0.37
CA GLU A 37 -3.59 1.70 0.76
C GLU A 37 -5.06 2.10 0.59
N ALA A 38 -5.50 2.51 -0.60
CA ALA A 38 -6.91 2.80 -0.85
C ALA A 38 -7.79 1.55 -0.67
N SER A 39 -7.31 0.40 -1.14
CA SER A 39 -7.99 -0.89 -0.99
C SER A 39 -8.05 -1.34 0.48
N LYS A 40 -6.94 -1.17 1.22
CA LYS A 40 -6.86 -1.41 2.67
C LYS A 40 -7.85 -0.54 3.44
N GLN A 41 -7.92 0.75 3.13
CA GLN A 41 -8.88 1.66 3.75
C GLN A 41 -10.33 1.20 3.52
N ALA A 42 -10.66 0.79 2.30
CA ALA A 42 -11.99 0.25 2.00
C ALA A 42 -12.29 -1.08 2.73
N LEU A 43 -11.28 -1.90 3.03
CA LEU A 43 -11.42 -3.10 3.86
C LEU A 43 -11.60 -2.75 5.35
N VAL A 44 -10.89 -1.75 5.87
CA VAL A 44 -11.07 -1.23 7.23
C VAL A 44 -12.51 -0.76 7.42
N GLU A 45 -13.01 0.08 6.51
CA GLU A 45 -14.37 0.61 6.57
C GLU A 45 -15.44 -0.49 6.54
N LEU A 46 -15.28 -1.50 5.68
CA LEU A 46 -16.19 -2.64 5.65
C LEU A 46 -16.11 -3.45 6.94
N THR A 47 -14.90 -3.70 7.46
CA THR A 47 -14.71 -4.46 8.70
C THR A 47 -15.32 -3.73 9.90
N GLU A 48 -15.18 -2.40 9.97
CA GLU A 48 -15.80 -1.57 10.99
C GLU A 48 -17.33 -1.57 10.90
N THR A 49 -17.88 -1.61 9.69
CA THR A 49 -19.33 -1.83 9.49
C THR A 49 -19.75 -3.18 10.04
N VAL A 50 -19.03 -4.25 9.69
CA VAL A 50 -19.32 -5.63 10.11
C VAL A 50 -19.26 -5.79 11.64
N LYS A 51 -18.31 -5.13 12.31
CA LYS A 51 -18.21 -5.14 13.78
C LYS A 51 -19.44 -4.53 14.47
N LYS A 52 -20.05 -3.52 13.86
CA LYS A 52 -21.16 -2.74 14.46
C LYS A 52 -22.54 -3.31 14.11
N GLU A 53 -22.65 -4.03 13.00
CA GLU A 53 -23.93 -4.55 12.54
C GLU A 53 -24.35 -5.87 13.21
N SER A 54 -25.64 -6.16 13.11
CA SER A 54 -26.23 -7.41 13.57
C SER A 54 -25.91 -8.58 12.63
N LEU A 55 -26.00 -9.82 13.11
CA LEU A 55 -25.86 -11.00 12.24
C LEU A 55 -26.91 -11.04 11.11
N PRO A 56 -28.20 -10.70 11.35
CA PRO A 56 -29.18 -10.57 10.27
C PRO A 56 -28.79 -9.54 9.20
N ASP A 57 -28.23 -8.39 9.58
CA ASP A 57 -27.77 -7.38 8.61
C ASP A 57 -26.57 -7.87 7.80
N PHE A 58 -25.59 -8.48 8.46
CA PHE A 58 -24.45 -9.11 7.78
C PHE A 58 -24.88 -10.11 6.69
N GLN A 59 -25.91 -10.91 6.99
CA GLN A 59 -26.50 -11.87 6.04
C GLN A 59 -27.28 -11.17 4.93
N ARG A 60 -28.20 -10.25 5.30
CA ARG A 60 -29.06 -9.52 4.37
C ARG A 60 -28.25 -8.71 3.35
N LEU A 61 -27.17 -8.09 3.80
CA LEU A 61 -26.26 -7.29 2.97
C LEU A 61 -25.18 -8.13 2.27
N ASN A 62 -25.17 -9.44 2.50
CA ASN A 62 -24.23 -10.40 1.92
C ASN A 62 -22.76 -10.01 2.16
N HIS A 63 -22.46 -9.51 3.36
CA HIS A 63 -21.13 -8.98 3.68
C HIS A 63 -20.03 -10.04 3.65
N GLN A 64 -20.33 -11.32 3.90
CA GLN A 64 -19.37 -12.41 3.67
C GLN A 64 -18.82 -12.37 2.23
N LYS A 65 -19.68 -12.29 1.23
CA LYS A 65 -19.27 -12.22 -0.18
C LYS A 65 -18.54 -10.91 -0.48
N SER A 66 -19.03 -9.79 0.05
CA SER A 66 -18.40 -8.47 -0.14
C SER A 66 -16.97 -8.42 0.42
N VAL A 67 -16.75 -8.98 1.61
CA VAL A 67 -15.43 -9.10 2.24
C VAL A 67 -14.51 -9.97 1.39
N VAL A 68 -14.95 -11.17 0.98
CA VAL A 68 -14.16 -12.08 0.13
C VAL A 68 -13.76 -11.41 -1.19
N ASN A 69 -14.67 -10.67 -1.82
CA ASN A 69 -14.38 -9.95 -3.05
C ASN A 69 -13.34 -8.84 -2.82
N LYS A 70 -13.50 -8.02 -1.77
CA LYS A 70 -12.53 -6.96 -1.47
C LYS A 70 -11.15 -7.54 -1.10
N LEU A 71 -11.09 -8.62 -0.34
CA LEU A 71 -9.84 -9.32 -0.03
C LEU A 71 -9.18 -9.88 -1.29
N THR A 72 -9.97 -10.36 -2.26
CA THR A 72 -9.45 -10.82 -3.56
C THR A 72 -8.82 -9.68 -4.37
N VAL A 73 -9.47 -8.53 -4.40
CA VAL A 73 -8.92 -7.33 -5.06
C VAL A 73 -7.66 -6.86 -4.34
N HIS A 74 -7.66 -6.83 -3.00
CA HIS A 74 -6.51 -6.42 -2.20
C HIS A 74 -5.31 -7.37 -2.36
N ASP A 75 -5.53 -8.69 -2.37
CA ASP A 75 -4.51 -9.72 -2.67
C ASP A 75 -3.87 -9.49 -4.05
N SER A 76 -4.66 -9.18 -5.08
CA SER A 76 -4.14 -8.87 -6.41
C SER A 76 -3.29 -7.60 -6.42
N MET A 77 -3.69 -6.56 -5.69
CA MET A 77 -2.93 -5.31 -5.59
C MET A 77 -1.62 -5.51 -4.83
N LEU A 78 -1.64 -6.29 -3.74
CA LEU A 78 -0.43 -6.68 -3.01
C LEU A 78 0.53 -7.47 -3.90
N GLY A 79 0.02 -8.39 -4.74
CA GLY A 79 0.85 -9.10 -5.71
C GLY A 79 1.53 -8.18 -6.72
N GLY A 80 0.83 -7.13 -7.18
CA GLY A 80 1.39 -6.08 -8.01
C GLY A 80 2.49 -5.30 -7.29
N LEU A 81 2.23 -4.87 -6.06
CA LEU A 81 3.20 -4.14 -5.23
C LEU A 81 4.45 -4.99 -4.94
N VAL A 82 4.29 -6.24 -4.54
CA VAL A 82 5.41 -7.18 -4.29
C VAL A 82 6.27 -7.33 -5.54
N SER A 83 5.64 -7.42 -6.71
CA SER A 83 6.37 -7.54 -7.99
C SER A 83 7.12 -6.26 -8.34
N CYS A 84 6.51 -5.08 -8.16
CA CYS A 84 7.17 -3.80 -8.37
C CYS A 84 8.37 -3.61 -7.44
N LEU A 85 8.19 -3.90 -6.14
CA LEU A 85 9.25 -3.75 -5.15
C LEU A 85 10.38 -4.77 -5.35
N ASP A 86 10.08 -5.98 -5.81
CA ASP A 86 11.12 -6.95 -6.20
C ASP A 86 11.94 -6.47 -7.39
N GLN A 87 11.32 -5.81 -8.38
CA GLN A 87 12.06 -5.17 -9.47
C GLN A 87 12.92 -4.01 -8.96
N ALA A 88 12.36 -3.15 -8.10
CA ALA A 88 13.09 -2.03 -7.51
C ALA A 88 14.30 -2.49 -6.65
N ALA A 89 14.15 -3.59 -5.92
CA ALA A 89 15.20 -4.20 -5.11
C ALA A 89 16.36 -4.80 -5.93
N ARG A 90 16.13 -5.08 -7.21
CA ARG A 90 17.10 -5.66 -8.16
C ARG A 90 17.72 -4.62 -9.08
N ASP A 91 17.25 -3.37 -9.04
CA ASP A 91 17.81 -2.31 -9.86
C ASP A 91 19.23 -1.97 -9.41
N THR A 92 20.21 -2.35 -10.22
CA THR A 92 21.64 -2.11 -9.96
C THR A 92 22.05 -0.65 -10.16
N THR A 93 21.17 0.18 -10.72
CA THR A 93 21.39 1.62 -10.90
C THR A 93 20.92 2.43 -9.68
N ALA A 94 20.15 1.81 -8.79
CA ALA A 94 19.69 2.42 -7.55
C ALA A 94 20.81 2.51 -6.51
N PRO A 95 20.85 3.57 -5.69
CA PRO A 95 21.56 3.57 -4.42
C PRO A 95 21.19 2.35 -3.58
N LYS A 96 22.20 1.73 -2.94
CA LYS A 96 22.03 0.53 -2.10
C LYS A 96 20.92 0.70 -1.06
N GLU A 97 20.83 1.88 -0.46
CA GLU A 97 19.81 2.21 0.55
C GLU A 97 18.38 2.07 0.00
N GLN A 98 18.12 2.52 -1.24
CA GLN A 98 16.81 2.36 -1.88
C GLN A 98 16.50 0.89 -2.18
N ALA A 99 17.51 0.12 -2.60
CA ALA A 99 17.34 -1.30 -2.87
C ALA A 99 17.01 -2.08 -1.58
N GLU A 100 17.66 -1.77 -0.46
CA GLU A 100 17.34 -2.39 0.84
C GLU A 100 15.96 -1.95 1.38
N GLU A 101 15.59 -0.68 1.19
CA GLU A 101 14.24 -0.21 1.52
C GLU A 101 13.17 -0.95 0.70
N ALA A 102 13.37 -1.08 -0.61
CA ALA A 102 12.48 -1.84 -1.48
C ALA A 102 12.33 -3.30 -1.04
N ARG A 103 13.43 -3.96 -0.63
CA ARG A 103 13.38 -5.33 -0.06
C ARG A 103 12.55 -5.39 1.22
N THR A 104 12.76 -4.43 2.13
CA THR A 104 12.04 -4.37 3.40
C THR A 104 10.53 -4.19 3.16
N GLN A 105 10.16 -3.27 2.25
CA GLN A 105 8.77 -3.06 1.88
C GLN A 105 8.17 -4.29 1.17
N ARG A 106 8.95 -4.94 0.29
CA ARG A 106 8.55 -6.15 -0.43
C ARG A 106 8.22 -7.28 0.53
N ASP A 107 9.07 -7.52 1.52
CA ASP A 107 8.88 -8.59 2.49
C ASP A 107 7.67 -8.31 3.40
N ALA A 108 7.46 -7.05 3.80
CA ALA A 108 6.27 -6.64 4.52
C ALA A 108 4.97 -6.85 3.70
N ALA A 109 4.99 -6.45 2.43
CA ALA A 109 3.85 -6.62 1.52
C ALA A 109 3.55 -8.10 1.25
N ALA A 110 4.58 -8.94 1.04
CA ALA A 110 4.43 -10.38 0.84
C ALA A 110 3.84 -11.06 2.09
N LYS A 111 4.33 -10.71 3.29
CA LYS A 111 3.79 -11.23 4.54
C LYS A 111 2.33 -10.84 4.75
N LEU A 112 1.97 -9.58 4.43
CA LEU A 112 0.58 -9.16 4.44
C LEU A 112 -0.26 -9.93 3.41
N GLN A 113 0.27 -10.16 2.21
CA GLN A 113 -0.42 -10.92 1.17
C GLN A 113 -0.76 -12.34 1.62
N GLU A 114 0.17 -13.06 2.24
CA GLU A 114 -0.07 -14.39 2.81
C GLU A 114 -1.20 -14.36 3.86
N LYS A 115 -1.17 -13.39 4.79
CA LYS A 115 -2.24 -13.22 5.79
C LYS A 115 -3.60 -13.00 5.13
N ILE A 116 -3.66 -12.17 4.09
CA ILE A 116 -4.89 -11.88 3.35
C ILE A 116 -5.41 -13.12 2.63
N GLN A 117 -4.53 -13.92 2.03
CA GLN A 117 -4.90 -15.17 1.37
C GLN A 117 -5.49 -16.18 2.38
N HIS A 118 -4.86 -16.33 3.54
CA HIS A 118 -5.37 -17.18 4.61
C HIS A 118 -6.72 -16.70 5.16
N ALA A 119 -6.85 -15.40 5.46
CA ALA A 119 -8.10 -14.82 5.95
C ALA A 119 -9.22 -14.96 4.92
N ARG A 120 -8.94 -14.68 3.64
CA ARG A 120 -9.89 -14.84 2.54
C ARG A 120 -10.39 -16.28 2.46
N ALA A 121 -9.50 -17.26 2.48
CA ALA A 121 -9.87 -18.67 2.42
C ALA A 121 -10.76 -19.05 3.62
N ALA A 122 -10.36 -18.69 4.84
CA ALA A 122 -11.14 -18.97 6.05
C ALA A 122 -12.54 -18.35 6.02
N ILE A 123 -12.68 -17.09 5.57
CA ILE A 123 -13.98 -16.41 5.49
C ILE A 123 -14.84 -17.00 4.36
N LYS A 124 -14.23 -17.36 3.23
CA LYS A 124 -14.93 -17.98 2.09
C LYS A 124 -15.46 -19.37 2.46
N ASP A 125 -14.66 -20.16 3.17
CA ASP A 125 -14.98 -21.56 3.50
C ASP A 125 -15.85 -21.69 4.77
N ALA A 126 -16.09 -20.58 5.48
CA ALA A 126 -17.01 -20.54 6.60
C ALA A 126 -18.45 -20.81 6.16
N GLN A 127 -18.94 -22.01 6.48
CA GLN A 127 -20.30 -22.46 6.15
C GLN A 127 -21.39 -21.69 6.91
N ALA A 128 -21.10 -21.29 8.15
CA ALA A 128 -22.03 -20.55 8.98
C ALA A 128 -21.74 -19.04 8.89
N PRO A 129 -22.74 -18.19 8.59
CA PRO A 129 -22.54 -16.74 8.52
C PRO A 129 -22.02 -16.12 9.81
N LYS A 130 -22.36 -16.70 10.97
CA LYS A 130 -21.80 -16.31 12.28
C LYS A 130 -20.29 -16.50 12.34
N GLY A 131 -19.78 -17.60 11.78
CA GLY A 131 -18.34 -17.87 11.70
C GLY A 131 -17.64 -16.90 10.75
N ALA A 132 -18.22 -16.66 9.57
CA ALA A 132 -17.68 -15.69 8.62
C ALA A 132 -17.63 -14.27 9.20
N LYS A 133 -18.67 -13.85 9.93
CA LYS A 133 -18.71 -12.55 10.62
C LYS A 133 -17.60 -12.46 11.68
N ALA A 134 -17.47 -13.46 12.54
CA ALA A 134 -16.44 -13.48 13.59
C ALA A 134 -15.01 -13.51 13.02
N LEU A 135 -14.78 -14.17 11.88
CA LEU A 135 -13.50 -14.13 11.18
C LEU A 135 -13.24 -12.75 10.56
N THR A 136 -14.26 -12.13 9.97
CA THR A 136 -14.16 -10.78 9.41
C THR A 136 -13.83 -9.75 10.50
N GLU A 137 -14.46 -9.82 11.67
CA GLU A 137 -14.20 -8.91 12.79
C GLU A 137 -12.74 -8.97 13.30
N LYS A 138 -12.04 -10.08 13.04
CA LYS A 138 -10.65 -10.34 13.43
C LYS A 138 -9.65 -10.11 12.30
N LEU A 139 -10.06 -9.54 11.17
CA LEU A 139 -9.14 -9.22 10.07
C LEU A 139 -8.07 -8.24 10.54
N GLU A 140 -6.81 -8.67 10.39
CA GLU A 140 -5.63 -7.83 10.59
C GLU A 140 -5.04 -7.46 9.23
N LEU A 141 -4.94 -6.16 8.96
CA LEU A 141 -4.45 -5.62 7.68
C LEU A 141 -3.04 -5.03 7.80
N THR A 142 -2.29 -5.47 8.81
CA THR A 142 -0.89 -5.11 9.04
C THR A 142 0.02 -6.31 8.76
N PRO A 143 1.26 -6.09 8.26
CA PRO A 143 2.26 -7.15 8.09
C PRO A 143 2.52 -7.99 9.34
#